data_AF-A0A6P0SLW7-F1
#
_entry.id   AF-A0A6P0SLW7-F1
#
_cell.length_a   1.000
_cell.length_b   1.000
_cell.length_c   1.000
_cell.angle_alpha   90.00
_cell.angle_beta   90.00
_cell.angle_gamma   90.00
#
_symmetry.space_group_name_H-M   'P 1'
#
loop_
_entity.id
_entity.type
_entity.pdbx_description
1 polymer ?
#
loop_
_entity_poly.entity_id
_entity_poly.type
_entity_poly.pdbx_seq_one_letter_code
_entity_poly.pdbx_strand_id
1 'polypeptide(L)'
;MLFQSHNQALREFQQALEQMYYQVDPDDVARSAIQEQFQALKQLFTSQIASISVEDIPLDYVSRWQSLKTEIHKQIRLLENDLMLLQASRTPEKA
;
A
#
# COMPACT_ATOMS: atom_id res chain seq x y z
N MET A 1 -22.94 7.60 7.06
CA MET A 1 -22.09 8.36 6.12
C MET A 1 -20.64 8.12 6.55
N LEU A 2 -19.79 7.59 5.68
CA LEU A 2 -18.35 7.51 5.98
C LEU A 2 -17.83 8.95 6.16
N PHE A 3 -17.14 9.23 7.27
CA PHE A 3 -16.55 10.55 7.52
C PHE A 3 -15.73 11.00 6.29
N GLN A 4 -15.85 12.27 5.91
CA GLN A 4 -15.17 12.82 4.73
C GLN A 4 -13.66 12.58 4.77
N SER A 5 -13.07 12.59 5.98
CA SER A 5 -11.66 12.28 6.22
C SER A 5 -11.26 10.87 5.79
N HIS A 6 -12.13 9.86 5.95
CA HIS A 6 -11.85 8.49 5.52
C HIS A 6 -11.87 8.35 3.99
N ASN A 7 -12.78 9.06 3.33
CA ASN A 7 -12.81 9.11 1.87
C ASN A 7 -11.56 9.78 1.31
N GLN A 8 -11.07 10.83 1.97
CA GLN A 8 -9.84 11.50 1.57
C GLN A 8 -8.63 10.56 1.68
N ALA A 9 -8.45 9.89 2.82
CA ALA A 9 -7.34 8.95 3.03
C ALA A 9 -7.35 7.80 2.00
N LEU A 10 -8.52 7.26 1.68
CA LEU A 10 -8.67 6.23 0.64
C LEU A 10 -8.33 6.76 -0.76
N ARG A 11 -8.71 7.99 -1.08
CA ARG A 11 -8.38 8.64 -2.36
C ARG A 11 -6.89 8.92 -2.48
N GLU A 12 -6.26 9.42 -1.44
CA GLU A 12 -4.80 9.63 -1.39
C GLU A 12 -4.06 8.31 -1.57
N PHE A 13 -4.53 7.24 -0.93
CA PHE A 13 -3.94 5.91 -1.08
C PHE A 13 -4.11 5.35 -2.49
N GLN A 14 -5.28 5.53 -3.09
CA GLN A 14 -5.51 5.14 -4.48
C GLN A 14 -4.60 5.92 -5.44
N GLN A 15 -4.47 7.24 -5.28
CA GLN A 15 -3.59 8.07 -6.10
C GLN A 15 -2.12 7.67 -5.96
N ALA A 16 -1.67 7.37 -4.74
CA ALA A 16 -0.31 6.90 -4.50
C ALA A 16 -0.03 5.55 -5.19
N LEU A 17 -1.01 4.62 -5.17
CA LEU A 17 -0.93 3.35 -5.91
C LEU A 17 -0.83 3.58 -7.42
N GLU A 18 -1.67 4.45 -7.98
CA GLU A 18 -1.68 4.76 -9.41
C GLU A 18 -0.35 5.40 -9.84
N GLN A 19 0.14 6.37 -9.07
CA GLN A 19 1.44 7.00 -9.35
C GLN A 19 2.58 6.00 -9.32
N MET A 20 2.61 5.11 -8.32
CA MET A 20 3.61 4.04 -8.26
C MET A 20 3.51 3.13 -9.48
N TYR A 21 2.30 2.75 -9.92
CA TYR A 21 2.11 1.92 -11.11
C TYR A 21 2.61 2.61 -12.39
N TYR A 22 2.31 3.90 -12.58
CA TYR A 22 2.74 4.65 -13.77
C TYR A 22 4.24 4.97 -13.80
N GLN A 23 4.91 4.99 -12.64
CA GLN A 23 6.34 5.25 -12.53
C GLN A 23 7.20 3.99 -12.62
N VAL A 24 6.58 2.81 -12.54
CA VAL A 24 7.28 1.54 -12.81
C VAL A 24 7.41 1.41 -14.31
N ASP A 25 8.49 1.97 -14.85
CA ASP A 25 8.92 1.66 -16.21
C ASP A 25 9.51 0.24 -16.25
N PRO A 26 9.12 -0.62 -17.20
CA PRO A 26 9.62 -1.99 -17.29
C PRO A 26 11.12 -2.06 -17.60
N ASP A 27 11.71 -1.02 -18.20
CA ASP A 27 13.12 -0.94 -18.57
C ASP A 27 13.96 -0.20 -17.51
N ASP A 28 13.42 0.85 -16.87
CA ASP A 28 14.11 1.66 -15.86
C ASP A 28 13.45 1.55 -14.47
N VAL A 29 13.49 0.35 -13.89
CA VAL A 29 13.12 0.12 -12.48
C VAL A 29 14.21 0.74 -11.60
N ALA A 30 14.14 2.05 -11.38
CA ALA A 30 14.96 2.75 -10.39
C ALA A 30 14.65 2.19 -8.99
N ARG A 31 15.43 1.17 -8.59
CA ARG A 31 15.25 0.30 -7.42
C ARG A 31 14.96 1.08 -6.13
N SER A 32 15.63 2.22 -5.93
CA SER A 32 15.46 3.08 -4.76
C SER A 32 14.12 3.83 -4.81
N ALA A 33 13.77 4.40 -5.96
CA ALA A 33 12.57 5.21 -6.12
C ALA A 33 11.29 4.40 -5.88
N ILE A 34 11.23 3.16 -6.38
CA ILE A 34 10.07 2.27 -6.19
C ILE A 34 9.98 1.80 -4.73
N GLN A 35 11.11 1.51 -4.08
CA GLN A 35 11.12 1.12 -2.68
C GLN A 35 10.71 2.27 -1.76
N GLU A 36 11.18 3.48 -2.02
CA GLU A 36 10.81 4.69 -1.27
C GLU A 36 9.31 4.99 -1.42
N GLN A 37 8.78 4.92 -2.65
CA GLN A 37 7.35 5.08 -2.91
C GLN A 37 6.52 4.00 -2.21
N PHE A 38 6.97 2.74 -2.26
CA PHE A 38 6.29 1.65 -1.58
C PHE A 38 6.28 1.84 -0.05
N GLN A 39 7.38 2.30 0.55
CA GLN A 39 7.43 2.61 1.98
C GLN A 39 6.50 3.77 2.35
N ALA A 40 6.44 4.83 1.54
CA ALA A 40 5.51 5.93 1.74
C ALA A 40 4.05 5.46 1.67
N LEU A 41 3.73 4.57 0.74
CA LEU A 41 2.41 3.97 0.57
C LEU A 41 2.01 3.08 1.75
N LYS A 42 2.94 2.27 2.25
CA LYS A 42 2.75 1.44 3.44
C LYS A 42 2.51 2.28 4.70
N GLN A 43 3.25 3.39 4.85
CA GLN A 43 3.06 4.35 5.93
C GLN A 43 1.69 5.02 5.86
N LEU A 44 1.26 5.43 4.65
CA LEU A 44 -0.05 6.03 4.42
C LEU A 44 -1.19 5.07 4.81
N PHE A 45 -1.10 3.81 4.39
CA PHE A 45 -2.08 2.79 4.78
C PHE A 45 -2.12 2.58 6.29
N THR A 46 -0.96 2.41 6.93
CA THR A 46 -0.89 2.10 8.37
C THR A 46 -1.40 3.27 9.21
N SER A 47 -1.03 4.50 8.85
CA SER A 47 -1.35 5.70 9.63
C SER A 47 -2.78 6.17 9.41
N GLN A 48 -3.28 6.14 8.16
CA GLN A 48 -4.55 6.80 7.82
C GLN A 48 -5.70 5.84 7.56
N ILE A 49 -5.44 4.58 7.17
CA ILE A 49 -6.49 3.62 6.77
C ILE A 49 -6.65 2.51 7.82
N ALA A 50 -5.54 1.92 8.27
CA ALA A 50 -5.56 0.86 9.28
C ALA A 50 -6.07 1.38 10.63
N SER A 51 -5.70 2.62 10.97
CA SER A 51 -6.11 3.34 12.19
C SER A 51 -7.58 3.80 12.19
N ILE A 52 -8.34 3.61 11.11
CA ILE A 52 -9.77 3.93 11.09
C ILE A 52 -10.50 2.96 12.02
N SER A 53 -11.02 3.52 13.11
CA SER A 53 -11.80 2.81 14.11
C SER A 53 -13.09 2.26 13.50
N VAL A 54 -13.45 1.05 13.92
CA VAL A 54 -14.68 0.39 13.48
C VAL A 54 -15.93 1.11 13.98
N GLU A 55 -15.80 1.92 15.02
CA GLU A 55 -16.85 2.76 15.60
C GLU A 55 -17.30 3.88 14.64
N ASP A 56 -16.43 4.31 13.72
CA ASP A 56 -16.75 5.32 12.71
C ASP A 56 -17.33 4.73 11.41
N ILE A 57 -17.50 3.41 11.37
CA ILE A 57 -18.07 2.66 10.23
C ILE A 57 -19.47 2.21 10.62
N PRO A 58 -20.50 2.41 9.76
CA PRO A 58 -21.83 1.90 10.04
C PRO A 58 -21.79 0.37 10.23
N LEU A 59 -22.51 -0.15 11.23
CA LEU A 59 -22.47 -1.56 11.65
C LEU A 59 -22.62 -2.56 10.49
N ASP A 60 -23.50 -2.28 9.52
CA ASP A 60 -23.69 -3.11 8.32
C ASP A 60 -22.44 -3.24 7.43
N TYR A 61 -21.49 -2.32 7.56
CA TYR A 61 -20.26 -2.27 6.76
C TYR A 61 -19.00 -2.64 7.55
N VAL A 62 -19.09 -2.83 8.88
CA VAL A 62 -17.93 -3.11 9.73
C VAL A 62 -17.21 -4.39 9.29
N SER A 63 -17.94 -5.49 9.08
CA SER A 63 -17.34 -6.76 8.62
C SER A 63 -16.67 -6.61 7.26
N ARG A 64 -17.32 -5.95 6.31
CA ARG A 64 -16.77 -5.72 4.96
C ARG A 64 -15.53 -4.83 5.02
N TRP A 65 -15.54 -3.80 5.86
CA TRP A 65 -14.40 -2.92 6.08
C TRP A 65 -13.22 -3.66 6.70
N GLN A 66 -13.45 -4.49 7.72
CA GLN A 66 -12.41 -5.32 8.32
C GLN A 66 -11.81 -6.30 7.30
N SER A 67 -12.65 -6.99 6.51
CA SER A 67 -12.16 -7.88 5.44
C SER A 67 -11.33 -7.12 4.41
N LEU A 68 -11.76 -5.93 4.00
CA LEU A 68 -11.03 -5.10 3.04
C LEU A 68 -9.68 -4.66 3.61
N LYS A 69 -9.63 -4.18 4.86
CA LYS A 69 -8.37 -3.80 5.53
C LYS A 69 -7.39 -4.97 5.59
N THR A 70 -7.88 -6.16 5.95
CA THR A 70 -7.05 -7.37 6.00
C THR A 70 -6.51 -7.74 4.62
N GLU A 71 -7.34 -7.68 3.59
CA GLU A 71 -6.91 -8.00 2.23
C GLU A 71 -5.86 -6.99 1.73
N ILE A 72 -6.10 -5.69 1.89
CA ILE A 72 -5.12 -4.66 1.50
C ILE A 72 -3.79 -4.87 2.25
N HIS A 73 -3.84 -5.13 3.55
CA HIS A 73 -2.64 -5.39 4.34
C HIS A 73 -1.88 -6.62 3.85
N LYS A 74 -2.59 -7.69 3.51
CA LYS A 74 -2.00 -8.90 2.91
C LYS A 74 -1.34 -8.58 1.57
N GLN A 75 -2.00 -7.82 0.69
CA GLN A 75 -1.44 -7.44 -0.62
C GLN A 75 -0.18 -6.57 -0.47
N ILE A 76 -0.18 -5.60 0.46
CA ILE A 76 1.02 -4.82 0.79
C ILE A 76 2.16 -5.74 1.22
N ARG A 77 1.89 -6.72 2.10
CA ARG A 77 2.93 -7.64 2.58
C ARG A 77 3.46 -8.56 1.48
N LEU A 78 2.62 -8.99 0.55
CA LEU A 78 3.06 -9.77 -0.61
C LEU A 78 3.98 -8.93 -1.50
N LEU A 79 3.54 -7.71 -1.86
CA LEU A 79 4.33 -6.79 -2.67
C LEU A 79 5.67 -6.44 -2.02
N GLU A 80 5.72 -6.29 -0.69
CA GLU A 80 6.97 -6.11 0.05
C GLU A 80 7.94 -7.28 -0.16
N ASN A 81 7.45 -8.52 -0.09
CA ASN A 81 8.27 -9.71 -0.32
C ASN A 81 8.74 -9.78 -1.78
N ASP A 82 7.88 -9.48 -2.74
CA ASP A 82 8.22 -9.47 -4.17
C ASP A 82 9.31 -8.43 -4.46
N LEU A 83 9.19 -7.23 -3.87
CA LEU A 83 10.23 -6.20 -3.97
C LEU A 83 11.53 -6.67 -3.30
N MET A 84 11.49 -7.29 -2.12
CA MET A 84 12.69 -7.84 -1.47
C MET A 84 13.35 -8.95 -2.31
N LEU A 85 12.57 -9.83 -2.94
CA LEU A 85 13.08 -10.88 -3.82
C LEU A 85 13.73 -10.28 -5.07
N LEU A 86 13.05 -9.34 -5.74
CA LEU A 86 13.59 -8.62 -6.90
C LEU A 86 14.94 -7.95 -6.56
N GLN A 87 15.05 -7.41 -5.35
CA GLN A 87 16.28 -6.84 -4.82
C GLN A 87 17.38 -7.88 -4.61
N ALA A 88 17.05 -9.01 -3.98
CA ALA A 88 18.01 -10.08 -3.74
C ALA A 88 18.55 -10.66 -5.06
N SER A 89 17.67 -10.93 -6.03
CA SER A 89 18.03 -11.54 -7.32
C SER A 89 18.91 -10.67 -8.23
N ARG A 90 18.90 -9.34 -8.04
CA ARG A 90 19.71 -8.39 -8.83
C ARG A 90 20.96 -7.90 -8.09
N THR A 91 21.27 -8.46 -6.92
CA THR A 91 22.56 -8.22 -6.26
C THR A 91 23.56 -9.20 -6.87
N PRO A 92 24.53 -8.76 -7.68
CA PRO A 92 25.52 -9.68 -8.23
C PRO A 92 26.25 -10.34 -7.06
N GLU A 93 26.36 -11.66 -7.14
CA GLU A 93 27.25 -12.47 -6.32
C GLU A 93 28.67 -11.89 -6.45
N LYS A 94 29.06 -11.05 -5.49
CA LYS A 94 30.46 -10.70 -5.27
C LYS A 94 31.00 -11.70 -4.26
N ALA A 95 31.59 -12.78 -4.77
CA ALA A 95 32.64 -13.54 -4.12
C ALA A 95 33.46 -14.28 -5.18
#